data_AF-A0A0D3HBX3-F1
#
_entry.id   AF-A0A0D3HBX3-F1
#
_cell.length_a   1.000
_cell.length_b   1.000
_cell.length_c   1.000
_cell.angle_alpha   90.00
_cell.angle_beta   90.00
_cell.angle_gamma   90.00
#
_symmetry.space_group_name_H-M   'P 1'
#
loop_
_entity.id
_entity.type
_entity.pdbx_description
1 polymer ?
#
loop_
_entity_poly.entity_id
_entity_poly.type
_entity_poly.pdbx_seq_one_letter_code
_entity_poly.pdbx_strand_id
1 'polypeptide(L)'
;MLLLRHHPASLRCRVRLDSAIHRLAMSTAASASAPPASSAASDYHCRTKHSLTAGYARGPGRLDWANQPNPFLRFSPPSQIPLPNPPPVIAGIPYPSLFHSPPPPPSPQPLSVNSLSALLFHSLALSAPPASPPGPSASTPAAATSTPTEAHLLFEHPRDPGRLVVSHYAPRDHLLEVRSAAPLADFPALLPPPATAAPAAAGHRGPGAVVHLLEGYGERALRYCNHDVGHALAAVAVAAAALGWDVRLLDGLSDEDLGYLVGVEKGAPPPPDGLPDKMVRGKAPWVERQHPDCAVLLFPAGSEPKVDYGAMSAALRGFDRLEWVGKANALSKDHVVWDVIYHTAEAVKKHGPAPGESFSVNPWRRNAVLSDGLYKELTAQEVVRRRRSAVDMDGVHVMGRDTFYQIMLHCLPSGDVSPEELQGPPSALPFRVLPWDAEVHAALFVHRVSELPKGLYFLVRNEEHFDMLRRAMRQDFEWERPERCPDGLPLYRLMKGDCQQIAMQISCFQDIASHGCFSLGMISRFELVLHEKGEWMYPRLFWETGVLGQVLYLEAHAVGISATGIGCYFDDAVHEVLGLKDLEFQSLYHFTVGAPVLDKRIMSLPAYPGPGIDA
;
A
#
# COMPACT_ATOMS: atom_id res chain seq x y z
N MET A 1 -3.74 -11.75 -7.46
CA MET A 1 -4.73 -11.83 -8.55
C MET A 1 -5.11 -13.28 -8.88
N LEU A 2 -5.86 -13.93 -7.96
CA LEU A 2 -6.51 -15.23 -8.22
C LEU A 2 -7.97 -15.23 -7.72
N LEU A 3 -8.56 -14.04 -7.55
CA LEU A 3 -9.86 -13.83 -6.89
C LEU A 3 -11.10 -14.14 -7.75
N LEU A 4 -10.92 -14.66 -8.97
CA LEU A 4 -12.03 -15.07 -9.83
C LEU A 4 -11.75 -16.45 -10.42
N ARG A 5 -11.68 -17.48 -9.58
CA ARG A 5 -11.98 -18.83 -10.08
C ARG A 5 -13.49 -18.97 -10.19
N HIS A 6 -13.92 -19.26 -11.41
CA HIS A 6 -15.27 -19.64 -11.79
C HIS A 6 -16.04 -20.38 -10.67
N HIS A 7 -17.03 -19.71 -10.07
CA HIS A 7 -18.17 -20.43 -9.53
C HIS A 7 -19.12 -20.72 -10.69
N PRO A 8 -19.39 -22.00 -11.03
CA PRO A 8 -20.47 -22.30 -11.94
C PRO A 8 -21.78 -21.85 -11.28
N ALA A 9 -22.60 -21.15 -12.06
CA ALA A 9 -23.94 -20.73 -11.71
C ALA A 9 -24.85 -21.95 -11.53
N SER A 10 -24.71 -22.70 -10.43
CA SER A 10 -25.67 -23.71 -9.98
C SER A 10 -25.33 -24.24 -8.59
N LEU A 11 -25.59 -23.46 -7.54
CA LEU A 11 -25.72 -24.01 -6.18
C LEU A 11 -26.89 -23.31 -5.48
N ARG A 12 -28.10 -23.74 -5.84
CA ARG A 12 -29.24 -23.68 -4.91
C ARG A 12 -28.99 -24.72 -3.82
N CYS A 13 -28.03 -24.46 -2.94
CA CYS A 13 -27.90 -25.21 -1.69
C CYS A 13 -28.36 -24.27 -0.58
N ARG A 14 -29.53 -24.56 0.00
CA ARG A 14 -29.97 -23.94 1.25
C ARG A 14 -29.02 -24.39 2.35
N VAL A 15 -27.89 -23.70 2.51
CA VAL A 15 -27.05 -23.85 3.70
C VAL A 15 -27.80 -23.17 4.83
N ARG A 16 -28.21 -23.95 5.83
CA ARG A 16 -28.80 -23.42 7.07
C ARG A 16 -27.74 -22.55 7.73
N LEU A 17 -28.01 -21.24 7.82
CA LEU A 17 -27.26 -20.34 8.68
C LEU A 17 -27.25 -20.89 10.11
N ASP A 18 -26.08 -20.82 10.74
CA ASP A 18 -25.97 -21.15 12.14
C ASP A 18 -26.80 -20.17 12.98
N SER A 19 -27.49 -20.71 13.98
CA SER A 19 -28.58 -20.06 14.70
C SER A 19 -28.16 -18.86 15.58
N ALA A 20 -26.87 -18.53 15.60
CA ALA A 20 -26.30 -17.39 16.30
C ALA A 20 -26.44 -16.06 15.54
N ILE A 21 -26.45 -16.07 14.20
CA ILE A 21 -26.53 -14.84 13.38
C ILE A 21 -27.99 -14.43 13.15
N HIS A 22 -28.94 -15.38 13.17
CA HIS A 22 -30.35 -15.10 12.86
C HIS A 22 -31.14 -14.43 14.00
N ARG A 23 -30.58 -14.31 15.21
CA ARG A 23 -31.28 -13.77 16.39
C ARG A 23 -31.03 -12.27 16.67
N LEU A 24 -30.25 -11.57 15.84
CA LEU A 24 -29.97 -10.13 16.00
C LEU A 24 -30.64 -9.23 14.95
N ALA A 25 -31.29 -9.80 13.94
CA ALA A 25 -32.09 -9.04 12.98
C ALA A 25 -33.54 -8.98 13.44
N MET A 26 -33.87 -8.10 14.39
CA MET A 26 -35.19 -7.45 14.63
C MET A 26 -35.19 -6.77 16.01
N SER A 27 -34.66 -5.55 16.09
CA SER A 27 -35.11 -4.49 17.00
C SER A 27 -34.08 -3.36 17.02
N THR A 28 -34.34 -2.28 16.27
CA THR A 28 -34.31 -0.90 16.75
C THR A 28 -34.62 0.02 15.56
N ALA A 29 -35.89 0.40 15.43
CA ALA A 29 -36.26 1.63 14.74
C ALA A 29 -36.20 2.73 15.81
N ALA A 30 -35.17 3.57 15.78
CA ALA A 30 -35.11 4.79 16.58
C ALA A 30 -34.51 5.93 15.75
N SER A 31 -35.24 7.04 15.75
CA SER A 31 -35.12 8.32 15.04
C SER A 31 -33.82 8.60 14.26
N ALA A 32 -33.94 8.66 12.93
CA ALA A 32 -32.97 9.29 12.07
C ALA A 32 -33.01 10.81 12.24
N SER A 33 -31.99 11.38 12.89
CA SER A 33 -31.56 12.75 12.58
C SER A 33 -31.04 12.78 11.14
N ALA A 34 -31.34 13.84 10.39
CA ALA A 34 -30.86 14.01 9.02
C ALA A 34 -29.32 13.84 8.98
N PRO A 35 -28.76 13.06 8.03
CA PRO A 35 -27.32 12.89 7.95
C PRO A 35 -26.66 14.23 7.61
N PRO A 36 -25.46 14.52 8.14
CA PRO A 36 -24.64 15.61 7.62
C PRO A 36 -24.45 15.41 6.11
N ALA A 37 -24.32 16.50 5.35
CA ALA A 37 -24.14 16.42 3.90
C ALA A 37 -22.96 15.48 3.58
N SER A 38 -23.26 14.36 2.92
CA SER A 38 -22.27 13.32 2.64
C SER A 38 -21.18 13.85 1.71
N SER A 39 -19.94 13.55 2.05
CA SER A 39 -18.75 13.93 1.29
C SER A 39 -18.56 13.00 0.08
N ALA A 40 -17.90 13.43 -0.99
CA ALA A 40 -17.72 12.59 -2.19
C ALA A 40 -16.92 11.30 -1.89
N ALA A 41 -15.94 11.39 -0.98
CA ALA A 41 -15.20 10.26 -0.45
C ALA A 41 -16.10 9.29 0.36
N SER A 42 -16.99 9.81 1.20
CA SER A 42 -17.92 9.00 2.00
C SER A 42 -18.95 8.29 1.11
N ASP A 43 -19.49 9.00 0.12
CA ASP A 43 -20.40 8.43 -0.88
C ASP A 43 -19.74 7.31 -1.68
N TYR A 44 -18.52 7.53 -2.16
CA TYR A 44 -17.74 6.51 -2.85
C TYR A 44 -17.46 5.31 -1.95
N HIS A 45 -17.10 5.55 -0.69
CA HIS A 45 -16.86 4.47 0.27
C HIS A 45 -18.12 3.62 0.41
N CYS A 46 -19.26 4.22 0.77
CA CYS A 46 -20.53 3.52 0.92
C CYS A 46 -20.95 2.77 -0.37
N ARG A 47 -20.85 3.41 -1.54
CA ARG A 47 -21.20 2.81 -2.84
C ARG A 47 -20.35 1.60 -3.19
N THR A 48 -19.08 1.59 -2.76
CA THR A 48 -18.12 0.55 -3.14
C THR A 48 -17.97 -0.56 -2.12
N LYS A 49 -18.79 -0.61 -1.07
CA LYS A 49 -18.82 -1.72 -0.10
C LYS A 49 -19.27 -3.03 -0.74
N HIS A 50 -18.79 -4.15 -0.24
CA HIS A 50 -19.45 -5.43 -0.44
C HIS A 50 -20.38 -5.71 0.75
N SER A 51 -21.54 -6.30 0.46
CA SER A 51 -22.55 -6.64 1.45
C SER A 51 -23.00 -8.08 1.27
N LEU A 52 -23.25 -8.78 2.40
CA LEU A 52 -23.83 -10.12 2.39
C LEU A 52 -25.26 -10.12 1.82
N THR A 53 -25.99 -9.01 1.96
CA THR A 53 -27.39 -8.89 1.56
C THR A 53 -27.57 -8.16 0.24
N ALA A 54 -26.87 -7.03 0.05
CA ALA A 54 -26.93 -6.26 -1.19
C ALA A 54 -25.99 -6.79 -2.30
N GLY A 55 -25.08 -7.70 -1.95
CA GLY A 55 -24.13 -8.31 -2.87
C GLY A 55 -22.83 -7.52 -3.03
N TYR A 56 -22.04 -7.89 -4.03
CA TYR A 56 -20.76 -7.25 -4.30
C TYR A 56 -20.95 -5.87 -4.97
N ALA A 57 -20.11 -4.89 -4.60
CA ALA A 57 -19.88 -3.67 -5.39
C ALA A 57 -19.74 -3.96 -6.90
N ARG A 58 -20.19 -3.02 -7.73
CA ARG A 58 -20.29 -3.20 -9.17
C ARG A 58 -18.91 -3.46 -9.79
N GLY A 59 -18.78 -4.66 -10.34
CA GLY A 59 -17.64 -5.12 -11.08
C GLY A 59 -17.90 -5.16 -12.60
N PRO A 60 -16.86 -5.47 -13.40
CA PRO A 60 -16.94 -5.60 -14.85
C PRO A 60 -17.72 -6.85 -15.32
N GLY A 61 -18.12 -7.72 -14.38
CA GLY A 61 -18.89 -8.94 -14.62
C GLY A 61 -18.05 -10.11 -15.15
N ARG A 62 -17.22 -9.87 -16.16
CA ARG A 62 -16.25 -10.83 -16.71
C ARG A 62 -14.94 -10.14 -17.08
N LEU A 63 -13.84 -10.88 -16.93
CA LEU A 63 -12.52 -10.44 -17.41
C LEU A 63 -12.48 -10.51 -18.95
N ASP A 64 -12.00 -9.44 -19.58
CA ASP A 64 -11.79 -9.37 -21.03
C ASP A 64 -10.33 -9.70 -21.38
N TRP A 65 -10.00 -10.99 -21.37
CA TRP A 65 -8.63 -11.46 -21.66
C TRP A 65 -8.08 -11.00 -23.02
N ALA A 66 -8.95 -10.68 -23.99
CA ALA A 66 -8.54 -10.21 -25.30
C ALA A 66 -8.12 -8.74 -25.31
N ASN A 67 -8.58 -7.95 -24.34
CA ASN A 67 -8.24 -6.55 -24.13
C ASN A 67 -7.31 -6.34 -22.93
N GLN A 68 -6.67 -7.41 -22.42
CA GLN A 68 -5.74 -7.29 -21.31
C GLN A 68 -4.68 -6.21 -21.61
N PRO A 69 -4.53 -5.20 -20.75
CA PRO A 69 -3.64 -4.10 -21.07
C PRO A 69 -2.18 -4.53 -21.07
N ASN A 70 -1.32 -3.68 -21.60
CA ASN A 70 0.11 -3.79 -21.36
C ASN A 70 0.41 -3.31 -19.93
N PRO A 71 0.99 -4.14 -19.05
CA PRO A 71 1.29 -3.77 -17.67
C PRO A 71 2.50 -2.84 -17.54
N PHE A 72 3.18 -2.50 -18.64
CA PHE A 72 4.36 -1.66 -18.64
C PHE A 72 4.14 -0.41 -19.49
N LEU A 73 4.07 0.75 -18.82
CA LEU A 73 4.22 2.03 -19.49
C LEU A 73 5.64 2.16 -20.04
N ARG A 74 5.76 2.71 -21.24
CA ARG A 74 7.03 2.96 -21.93
C ARG A 74 6.92 4.27 -22.68
N PHE A 75 7.99 5.03 -22.65
CA PHE A 75 8.15 6.19 -23.50
C PHE A 75 9.08 5.82 -24.66
N SER A 76 8.76 6.20 -25.90
CA SER A 76 9.61 5.94 -27.07
C SER A 76 9.72 7.17 -28.01
N PRO A 77 10.91 7.52 -28.53
CA PRO A 77 12.25 7.14 -28.08
C PRO A 77 12.83 8.14 -27.05
N PRO A 78 13.06 7.75 -25.79
CA PRO A 78 13.82 8.53 -24.81
C PRO A 78 15.28 8.04 -24.74
N SER A 79 16.18 8.93 -24.32
CA SER A 79 17.51 8.53 -23.84
C SER A 79 17.36 7.60 -22.63
N GLN A 80 18.14 6.53 -22.59
CA GLN A 80 18.05 5.51 -21.55
C GLN A 80 19.28 5.49 -20.65
N ILE A 81 19.08 5.33 -19.34
CA ILE A 81 20.13 5.05 -18.36
C ILE A 81 19.90 3.62 -17.86
N PRO A 82 20.67 2.63 -18.36
CA PRO A 82 20.59 1.26 -17.87
C PRO A 82 20.96 1.18 -16.39
N LEU A 83 20.19 0.43 -15.60
CA LEU A 83 20.50 0.18 -14.19
C LEU A 83 21.17 -1.20 -14.08
N PRO A 84 22.40 -1.29 -13.57
CA PRO A 84 23.08 -2.58 -13.41
C PRO A 84 22.39 -3.40 -12.32
N ASN A 85 22.15 -4.68 -12.56
CA ASN A 85 21.66 -5.57 -11.50
C ASN A 85 22.57 -5.46 -10.27
N PRO A 86 22.02 -5.20 -9.07
CA PRO A 86 22.83 -5.19 -7.86
C PRO A 86 23.55 -6.54 -7.72
N PRO A 87 24.87 -6.56 -7.44
CA PRO A 87 25.57 -7.81 -7.26
C PRO A 87 24.91 -8.58 -6.10
N PRO A 88 24.79 -9.92 -6.20
CA PRO A 88 24.16 -10.73 -5.15
C PRO A 88 24.90 -10.65 -3.80
N VAL A 89 26.11 -10.09 -3.78
CA VAL A 89 27.02 -9.99 -2.64
C VAL A 89 27.41 -8.52 -2.37
N ILE A 90 26.44 -7.59 -2.35
CA ILE A 90 26.61 -6.47 -1.41
C ILE A 90 26.56 -7.13 -0.03
N ALA A 91 27.49 -6.80 0.88
CA ALA A 91 27.43 -7.28 2.26
C ALA A 91 26.04 -6.97 2.83
N GLY A 92 25.16 -7.96 2.80
CA GLY A 92 23.73 -7.74 2.95
C GLY A 92 23.43 -7.29 4.37
N ILE A 93 22.47 -6.38 4.51
CA ILE A 93 22.11 -5.82 5.80
C ILE A 93 21.24 -6.85 6.51
N PRO A 94 21.62 -7.39 7.69
CA PRO A 94 20.75 -8.32 8.42
C PRO A 94 19.38 -7.69 8.63
N TYR A 95 18.29 -8.40 8.32
CA TYR A 95 16.94 -7.83 8.39
C TYR A 95 16.62 -7.12 9.72
N PRO A 96 16.96 -7.69 10.90
CA PRO A 96 16.65 -7.05 12.18
C PRO A 96 17.36 -5.69 12.33
N SER A 97 18.58 -5.56 11.79
CA SER A 97 19.40 -4.36 11.96
C SER A 97 18.75 -3.08 11.43
N LEU A 98 17.79 -3.18 10.50
CA LEU A 98 16.98 -2.05 10.03
C LEU A 98 16.18 -1.36 11.15
N PHE A 99 15.92 -2.06 12.26
CA PHE A 99 14.99 -1.62 13.29
C PHE A 99 15.66 -1.28 14.63
N HIS A 100 16.93 -1.61 14.85
CA HIS A 100 17.57 -1.55 16.18
C HIS A 100 18.43 -0.32 16.44
N SER A 101 19.01 0.30 15.41
CA SER A 101 20.00 1.38 15.58
C SER A 101 19.72 2.59 14.69
N PRO A 102 19.85 3.83 15.22
CA PRO A 102 19.80 5.05 14.41
C PRO A 102 21.15 5.29 13.71
N PRO A 103 21.14 5.75 12.44
CA PRO A 103 20.47 5.08 11.33
C PRO A 103 21.14 3.73 11.05
N PRO A 104 20.42 2.71 10.52
CA PRO A 104 20.96 1.37 10.46
C PRO A 104 22.22 1.37 9.60
N PRO A 105 23.30 0.67 10.00
CA PRO A 105 24.41 0.43 9.08
C PRO A 105 23.84 -0.06 7.75
N PRO A 106 24.27 0.52 6.61
CA PRO A 106 25.53 1.23 6.41
C PRO A 106 25.43 2.77 6.47
N SER A 107 26.58 3.44 6.50
CA SER A 107 26.68 4.89 6.23
C SER A 107 25.97 5.27 4.93
N PRO A 108 25.31 6.43 4.84
CA PRO A 108 24.58 6.86 3.66
C PRO A 108 25.43 6.73 2.39
N GLN A 109 24.96 5.91 1.44
CA GLN A 109 25.63 5.74 0.15
C GLN A 109 25.51 7.03 -0.68
N PRO A 110 26.52 7.41 -1.48
CA PRO A 110 26.38 8.54 -2.39
C PRO A 110 25.36 8.23 -3.49
N LEU A 111 24.75 9.28 -4.04
CA LEU A 111 23.90 9.14 -5.22
C LEU A 111 24.76 8.69 -6.40
N SER A 112 24.43 7.52 -6.96
CA SER A 112 25.11 6.93 -8.10
C SER A 112 24.13 6.07 -8.89
N VAL A 113 24.50 5.68 -10.11
CA VAL A 113 23.70 4.72 -10.89
C VAL A 113 23.51 3.40 -10.13
N ASN A 114 24.51 2.97 -9.35
CA ASN A 114 24.44 1.73 -8.57
C ASN A 114 23.49 1.84 -7.37
N SER A 115 23.51 2.96 -6.64
CA SER A 115 22.61 3.16 -5.51
C SER A 115 21.17 3.41 -5.96
N LEU A 116 20.95 4.12 -7.07
CA LEU A 116 19.65 4.22 -7.73
C LEU A 116 19.13 2.86 -8.20
N SER A 117 20.01 2.05 -8.80
CA SER A 117 19.68 0.68 -9.19
C SER A 117 19.25 -0.16 -7.98
N ALA A 118 20.06 -0.18 -6.91
CA ALA A 118 19.76 -0.94 -5.70
C ALA A 118 18.44 -0.51 -5.05
N LEU A 119 18.19 0.81 -4.97
CA LEU A 119 16.94 1.34 -4.45
C LEU A 119 15.74 0.76 -5.23
N LEU A 120 15.75 0.90 -6.56
CA LEU A 120 14.64 0.48 -7.42
C LEU A 120 14.50 -1.04 -7.47
N PHE A 121 15.62 -1.77 -7.49
CA PHE A 121 15.66 -3.23 -7.50
C PHE A 121 15.04 -3.86 -6.24
N HIS A 122 15.27 -3.25 -5.08
CA HIS A 122 14.74 -3.69 -3.79
C HIS A 122 13.45 -2.97 -3.39
N SER A 123 12.80 -2.20 -4.27
CA SER A 123 11.50 -1.59 -3.97
C SER A 123 10.46 -1.87 -5.05
N LEU A 124 10.70 -1.40 -6.28
CA LEU A 124 9.70 -1.29 -7.35
C LEU A 124 9.97 -2.21 -8.54
N ALA A 125 11.04 -3.01 -8.50
CA ALA A 125 11.41 -3.92 -9.57
C ALA A 125 10.61 -5.24 -9.57
N LEU A 126 10.63 -5.91 -10.71
CA LEU A 126 10.15 -7.29 -10.85
C LEU A 126 10.92 -8.23 -9.93
N SER A 127 10.20 -9.06 -9.17
CA SER A 127 10.82 -10.09 -8.32
C SER A 127 10.85 -11.49 -8.93
N ALA A 128 10.07 -11.73 -9.98
CA ALA A 128 10.20 -12.90 -10.84
C ALA A 128 9.85 -12.49 -12.29
N PRO A 129 10.23 -13.28 -13.30
CA PRO A 129 9.96 -12.92 -14.69
C PRO A 129 8.46 -12.90 -14.99
N PRO A 130 8.02 -12.06 -15.94
CA PRO A 130 6.64 -12.10 -16.43
C PRO A 130 6.37 -13.44 -17.13
N ALA A 131 5.27 -14.11 -16.80
CA ALA A 131 4.84 -15.32 -17.49
C ALA A 131 4.46 -15.02 -18.96
N SER A 132 4.66 -15.98 -19.88
CA SER A 132 4.23 -15.94 -21.30
C SER A 132 3.47 -17.23 -21.66
N PRO A 133 2.57 -17.31 -22.68
CA PRO A 133 1.63 -16.33 -23.28
C PRO A 133 0.18 -16.59 -22.75
N PRO A 134 -0.93 -16.06 -23.32
CA PRO A 134 -2.22 -15.99 -22.63
C PRO A 134 -2.92 -17.36 -22.51
N GLY A 135 -3.36 -17.67 -21.29
CA GLY A 135 -4.16 -18.83 -20.96
C GLY A 135 -4.63 -18.76 -19.50
N PRO A 136 -5.63 -19.57 -19.09
CA PRO A 136 -6.15 -19.56 -17.72
C PRO A 136 -5.12 -19.90 -16.64
N SER A 137 -3.96 -20.41 -17.06
CA SER A 137 -2.79 -20.75 -16.23
C SER A 137 -1.66 -19.71 -16.26
N ALA A 138 -1.78 -18.62 -17.03
CA ALA A 138 -0.80 -17.53 -17.11
C ALA A 138 -0.92 -16.49 -15.97
N SER A 139 -1.87 -16.69 -15.05
CA SER A 139 -2.30 -15.67 -14.08
C SER A 139 -1.56 -15.74 -12.75
N THR A 140 -0.24 -15.50 -12.71
CA THR A 140 0.40 -14.87 -11.52
C THR A 140 1.87 -14.53 -11.80
N PRO A 141 2.21 -13.26 -12.06
CA PRO A 141 3.52 -12.76 -11.69
C PRO A 141 3.63 -12.83 -10.16
N ALA A 142 4.69 -13.47 -9.72
CA ALA A 142 5.14 -13.50 -8.34
C ALA A 142 5.01 -12.13 -7.68
N ALA A 143 4.26 -12.07 -6.59
CA ALA A 143 3.97 -10.88 -5.83
C ALA A 143 5.24 -10.27 -5.20
N ALA A 144 6.02 -9.55 -6.00
CA ALA A 144 6.52 -8.25 -5.58
C ALA A 144 5.92 -7.09 -6.40
N THR A 145 5.42 -7.37 -7.60
CA THR A 145 5.09 -6.35 -8.62
C THR A 145 4.07 -6.87 -9.63
N SER A 146 2.93 -7.38 -9.14
CA SER A 146 1.67 -7.18 -9.88
C SER A 146 1.08 -5.80 -9.55
N THR A 147 1.87 -4.91 -8.95
CA THR A 147 1.46 -3.61 -8.43
C THR A 147 1.38 -2.61 -9.58
N PRO A 148 0.28 -1.87 -9.69
CA PRO A 148 -0.01 -0.90 -10.74
C PRO A 148 0.87 0.37 -10.70
N THR A 149 1.75 0.51 -9.71
CA THR A 149 2.47 1.76 -9.41
C THR A 149 3.60 2.03 -10.41
N GLU A 150 3.50 3.14 -11.15
CA GLU A 150 4.61 3.66 -11.97
C GLU A 150 5.51 4.58 -11.14
N ALA A 151 6.77 4.72 -11.53
CA ALA A 151 7.70 5.59 -10.80
C ALA A 151 8.44 6.53 -11.72
N HIS A 152 8.49 7.80 -11.30
CA HIS A 152 9.33 8.82 -11.90
C HIS A 152 10.36 9.30 -10.88
N LEU A 153 11.56 9.59 -11.34
CA LEU A 153 12.64 10.03 -10.49
C LEU A 153 13.10 11.40 -10.95
N LEU A 154 13.14 12.34 -10.01
CA LEU A 154 13.83 13.61 -10.13
C LEU A 154 15.13 13.55 -9.33
N PHE A 155 16.27 13.70 -9.99
CA PHE A 155 17.58 13.58 -9.34
C PHE A 155 18.65 14.36 -10.09
N GLU A 156 19.75 14.68 -9.40
CA GLU A 156 20.96 15.20 -10.03
C GLU A 156 21.69 14.08 -10.78
N HIS A 157 22.03 14.31 -12.05
CA HIS A 157 22.62 13.28 -12.90
C HIS A 157 24.00 12.83 -12.34
N PRO A 158 24.19 11.56 -11.95
CA PRO A 158 25.39 11.14 -11.23
C PRO A 158 26.70 11.24 -12.02
N ARG A 159 26.63 11.40 -13.35
CA ARG A 159 27.80 11.56 -14.23
C ARG A 159 27.91 12.96 -14.84
N ASP A 160 26.97 13.85 -14.54
CA ASP A 160 26.91 15.22 -15.07
C ASP A 160 26.41 16.15 -13.95
N PRO A 161 27.27 16.46 -12.94
CA PRO A 161 26.87 17.26 -11.79
C PRO A 161 26.33 18.64 -12.19
N GLY A 162 25.36 19.14 -11.44
CA GLY A 162 24.63 20.37 -11.74
C GLY A 162 23.51 20.21 -12.79
N ARG A 163 23.29 18.99 -13.30
CA ARG A 163 22.16 18.69 -14.21
C ARG A 163 21.06 17.93 -13.48
N LEU A 164 19.88 18.52 -13.43
CA LEU A 164 18.65 17.90 -12.95
C LEU A 164 18.03 17.04 -14.06
N VAL A 165 17.59 15.83 -13.71
CA VAL A 165 16.98 14.88 -14.65
C VAL A 165 15.66 14.38 -14.11
N VAL A 166 14.63 14.41 -14.96
CA VAL A 166 13.36 13.72 -14.76
C VAL A 166 13.38 12.45 -15.61
N SER A 167 13.13 11.30 -15.00
CA SER A 167 13.09 10.02 -15.71
C SER A 167 11.93 9.15 -15.26
N HIS A 168 11.45 8.30 -16.15
CA HIS A 168 10.50 7.24 -15.87
C HIS A 168 11.26 5.93 -15.62
N TYR A 169 10.96 5.21 -14.54
CA TYR A 169 11.53 3.89 -14.29
C TYR A 169 10.77 2.83 -15.07
N ALA A 170 11.45 2.12 -15.98
CA ALA A 170 10.87 1.01 -16.74
C ALA A 170 11.19 -0.32 -16.04
N PRO A 171 10.28 -0.86 -15.20
CA PRO A 171 10.58 -2.04 -14.38
C PRO A 171 10.80 -3.29 -15.22
N ARG A 172 10.23 -3.41 -16.42
CA ARG A 172 10.45 -4.59 -17.28
C ARG A 172 11.91 -4.80 -17.64
N ASP A 173 12.61 -3.71 -17.97
CA ASP A 173 13.98 -3.77 -18.47
C ASP A 173 15.01 -3.30 -17.41
N HIS A 174 14.54 -2.89 -16.23
CA HIS A 174 15.35 -2.30 -15.16
C HIS A 174 16.23 -1.15 -15.67
N LEU A 175 15.60 -0.09 -16.18
CA LEU A 175 16.29 1.10 -16.69
C LEU A 175 15.49 2.38 -16.42
N LEU A 176 16.14 3.53 -16.56
CA LEU A 176 15.49 4.83 -16.52
C LEU A 176 15.35 5.41 -17.94
N GLU A 177 14.15 5.85 -18.27
CA GLU A 177 13.81 6.56 -19.50
C GLU A 177 13.81 8.06 -19.21
N VAL A 178 14.84 8.78 -19.66
CA VAL A 178 14.97 10.22 -19.44
C VAL A 178 13.88 10.96 -20.20
N ARG A 179 13.04 11.69 -19.46
CA ARG A 179 11.89 12.44 -19.98
C ARG A 179 12.20 13.91 -20.17
N SER A 180 13.02 14.48 -19.29
CA SER A 180 13.44 15.88 -19.35
C SER A 180 14.73 16.07 -18.57
N ALA A 181 15.46 17.15 -18.88
CA ALA A 181 16.62 17.57 -18.11
C ALA A 181 16.78 19.09 -18.15
N ALA A 182 17.32 19.66 -17.07
CA ALA A 182 17.57 21.09 -16.94
C ALA A 182 18.77 21.38 -16.02
N PRO A 183 19.37 22.58 -16.06
CA PRO A 183 20.34 23.00 -15.05
C PRO A 183 19.70 23.01 -13.66
N LEU A 184 20.34 22.35 -12.68
CA LEU A 184 19.87 22.31 -11.29
C LEU A 184 19.82 23.73 -10.67
N ALA A 185 20.71 24.62 -11.09
CA ALA A 185 20.76 26.01 -10.65
C ALA A 185 19.48 26.80 -10.97
N ASP A 186 18.71 26.37 -11.98
CA ASP A 186 17.43 27.00 -12.34
C ASP A 186 16.29 26.55 -11.41
N PHE A 187 16.48 25.43 -10.69
CA PHE A 187 15.47 24.79 -9.85
C PHE A 187 16.01 24.37 -8.46
N PRO A 188 16.67 25.25 -7.70
CA PRO A 188 17.34 24.88 -6.45
C PRO A 188 16.37 24.39 -5.35
N ALA A 189 15.09 24.77 -5.43
CA ALA A 189 14.06 24.36 -4.47
C ALA A 189 13.61 22.89 -4.62
N LEU A 190 13.94 22.22 -5.74
CA LEU A 190 13.45 20.86 -6.01
C LEU A 190 14.31 19.76 -5.37
N LEU A 191 15.58 20.05 -5.09
CA LEU A 191 16.50 19.17 -4.37
C LEU A 191 17.19 19.98 -3.27
N PRO A 192 16.46 20.39 -2.21
CA PRO A 192 17.04 21.19 -1.15
C PRO A 192 18.10 20.37 -0.40
N PRO A 193 19.31 20.89 -0.16
CA PRO A 193 20.34 20.17 0.59
C PRO A 193 19.81 19.76 1.97
N PRO A 194 20.07 18.53 2.45
CA PRO A 194 20.97 17.50 1.89
C PRO A 194 20.25 16.43 1.05
N ALA A 195 19.11 16.74 0.42
CA ALA A 195 18.38 15.79 -0.41
C ALA A 195 19.24 15.22 -1.54
N THR A 196 19.13 13.90 -1.77
CA THR A 196 19.87 13.18 -2.81
C THR A 196 19.01 12.91 -4.04
N ALA A 197 17.71 12.73 -3.87
CA ALA A 197 16.75 12.58 -4.96
C ALA A 197 15.32 12.85 -4.45
N ALA A 198 14.41 13.15 -5.36
CA ALA A 198 12.98 13.21 -5.08
C ALA A 198 12.26 12.22 -6.02
N PRO A 199 12.11 10.94 -5.63
CA PRO A 199 11.26 10.05 -6.40
C PRO A 199 9.80 10.49 -6.28
N ALA A 200 9.20 10.74 -7.42
CA ALA A 200 7.76 10.81 -7.55
C ALA A 200 7.26 9.38 -7.76
N ALA A 201 6.67 8.79 -6.72
CA ALA A 201 5.84 7.62 -6.97
C ALA A 201 4.59 8.14 -7.68
N ALA A 202 4.53 7.97 -9.00
CA ALA A 202 3.28 8.04 -9.72
C ALA A 202 2.47 6.78 -9.36
N GLY A 203 2.06 6.73 -8.09
CA GLY A 203 0.87 6.06 -7.68
C GLY A 203 -0.26 6.48 -8.60
N HIS A 204 -1.14 5.54 -8.79
CA HIS A 204 -1.65 5.15 -10.06
C HIS A 204 -3.02 5.71 -10.32
N ARG A 205 -3.06 6.59 -11.30
CA ARG A 205 -4.20 6.72 -12.20
C ARG A 205 -3.73 6.65 -13.67
N GLY A 206 -2.55 6.06 -13.93
CA GLY A 206 -2.00 5.82 -15.26
C GLY A 206 -2.64 4.62 -16.00
N PRO A 207 -2.49 4.53 -17.33
CA PRO A 207 -3.34 3.72 -18.20
C PRO A 207 -3.44 2.22 -17.93
N GLY A 208 -2.32 1.60 -17.59
CA GLY A 208 -2.12 0.19 -17.90
C GLY A 208 -2.81 -0.64 -16.88
N ALA A 209 -2.55 -0.33 -15.62
CA ALA A 209 -3.22 -1.02 -14.56
C ALA A 209 -4.57 -0.39 -14.18
N VAL A 210 -4.91 0.83 -14.63
CA VAL A 210 -6.27 1.36 -14.45
C VAL A 210 -7.15 0.50 -15.33
N VAL A 211 -6.76 0.21 -16.57
CA VAL A 211 -7.54 -0.74 -17.37
C VAL A 211 -7.47 -2.16 -16.79
N HIS A 212 -6.34 -2.68 -16.26
CA HIS A 212 -6.34 -4.04 -15.66
C HIS A 212 -7.22 -4.15 -14.41
N LEU A 213 -7.20 -3.14 -13.54
CA LEU A 213 -7.94 -3.13 -12.29
C LEU A 213 -9.39 -2.68 -12.49
N LEU A 214 -9.69 -1.80 -13.44
CA LEU A 214 -11.06 -1.46 -13.84
C LEU A 214 -11.73 -2.62 -14.60
N GLU A 215 -10.95 -3.43 -15.33
CA GLU A 215 -11.42 -4.67 -15.95
C GLU A 215 -11.52 -5.85 -14.98
N GLY A 216 -10.90 -5.78 -13.80
CA GLY A 216 -10.95 -6.82 -12.77
C GLY A 216 -11.83 -6.51 -11.54
N TYR A 217 -11.75 -5.29 -11.01
CA TYR A 217 -12.31 -4.85 -9.72
C TYR A 217 -13.41 -3.79 -9.82
N GLY A 218 -13.66 -3.24 -11.02
CA GLY A 218 -14.74 -2.31 -11.29
C GLY A 218 -14.69 -1.05 -10.41
N GLU A 219 -15.82 -0.69 -9.79
CA GLU A 219 -15.93 0.53 -8.99
C GLU A 219 -14.97 0.55 -7.79
N ARG A 220 -14.52 -0.60 -7.27
CA ARG A 220 -13.58 -0.65 -6.13
C ARG A 220 -12.13 -0.34 -6.50
N ALA A 221 -11.79 -0.21 -7.79
CA ALA A 221 -10.38 -0.10 -8.21
C ALA A 221 -9.62 1.04 -7.52
N LEU A 222 -10.26 2.19 -7.25
CA LEU A 222 -9.59 3.29 -6.53
C LEU A 222 -9.10 2.88 -5.13
N ARG A 223 -9.81 1.97 -4.44
CA ARG A 223 -9.35 1.45 -3.13
C ARG A 223 -8.07 0.63 -3.29
N TYR A 224 -8.07 -0.31 -4.24
CA TYR A 224 -6.94 -1.19 -4.51
C TYR A 224 -5.70 -0.41 -4.93
N CYS A 225 -5.84 0.56 -5.84
CA CYS A 225 -4.73 1.41 -6.27
C CYS A 225 -4.04 2.08 -5.07
N ASN A 226 -4.81 2.61 -4.13
CA ASN A 226 -4.24 3.30 -2.97
C ASN A 226 -3.59 2.34 -1.94
N HIS A 227 -4.08 1.10 -1.79
CA HIS A 227 -3.31 0.10 -1.02
C HIS A 227 -1.93 -0.14 -1.63
N ASP A 228 -1.85 -0.24 -2.95
CA ASP A 228 -0.61 -0.50 -3.67
C ASP A 228 0.39 0.67 -3.54
N VAL A 229 -0.09 1.92 -3.47
CA VAL A 229 0.74 3.09 -3.13
C VAL A 229 1.34 2.95 -1.74
N GLY A 230 0.54 2.57 -0.74
CA GLY A 230 1.02 2.31 0.61
C GLY A 230 2.10 1.23 0.66
N HIS A 231 1.88 0.12 -0.04
CA HIS A 231 2.89 -0.95 -0.17
C HIS A 231 4.18 -0.44 -0.82
N ALA A 232 4.08 0.39 -1.87
CA ALA A 232 5.21 0.98 -2.55
C ALA A 232 5.99 1.97 -1.67
N LEU A 233 5.31 2.85 -0.93
CA LEU A 233 5.93 3.78 0.02
C LEU A 233 6.76 3.03 1.07
N ALA A 234 6.21 1.97 1.65
CA ALA A 234 6.93 1.14 2.61
C ALA A 234 8.11 0.39 1.97
N ALA A 235 7.96 -0.12 0.75
CA ALA A 235 9.04 -0.79 0.03
C ALA A 235 10.21 0.17 -0.28
N VAL A 236 9.91 1.40 -0.72
CA VAL A 236 10.91 2.45 -0.94
C VAL A 236 11.59 2.83 0.38
N ALA A 237 10.83 2.99 1.47
CA ALA A 237 11.40 3.29 2.79
C ALA A 237 12.38 2.22 3.27
N VAL A 238 12.04 0.93 3.13
CA VAL A 238 12.92 -0.19 3.51
C VAL A 238 14.16 -0.27 2.61
N ALA A 239 13.99 -0.08 1.29
CA ALA A 239 15.11 -0.10 0.36
C ALA A 239 16.08 1.08 0.58
N ALA A 240 15.55 2.27 0.87
CA ALA A 240 16.33 3.46 1.20
C ALA A 240 17.09 3.26 2.52
N ALA A 241 16.43 2.71 3.55
CA ALA A 241 17.08 2.41 4.82
C ALA A 241 18.28 1.47 4.66
N ALA A 242 18.18 0.46 3.79
CA ALA A 242 19.30 -0.44 3.47
C ALA A 242 20.48 0.25 2.75
N LEU A 243 20.29 1.45 2.21
CA LEU A 243 21.32 2.30 1.60
C LEU A 243 21.82 3.41 2.55
N GLY A 244 21.34 3.45 3.80
CA GLY A 244 21.62 4.53 4.75
C GLY A 244 20.88 5.84 4.41
N TRP A 245 19.81 5.77 3.63
CA TRP A 245 18.92 6.89 3.33
C TRP A 245 17.64 6.82 4.15
N ASP A 246 16.99 7.95 4.24
CA ASP A 246 15.69 8.14 4.86
C ASP A 246 14.73 8.72 3.82
N VAL A 247 13.43 8.52 4.07
CA VAL A 247 12.37 8.82 3.10
C VAL A 247 11.25 9.58 3.79
N ARG A 248 10.81 10.66 3.16
CA ARG A 248 9.68 11.45 3.67
C ARG A 248 8.72 11.84 2.55
N LEU A 249 7.43 11.63 2.76
CA LEU A 249 6.39 12.10 1.84
C LEU A 249 6.37 13.63 1.75
N LEU A 250 6.33 14.16 0.53
CA LEU A 250 6.13 15.57 0.22
C LEU A 250 4.64 15.88 0.13
N ASP A 251 3.89 15.59 1.20
CA ASP A 251 2.41 15.64 1.17
C ASP A 251 1.87 17.06 0.97
N GLY A 252 2.65 18.12 1.24
CA GLY A 252 2.22 19.50 1.01
C GLY A 252 2.12 19.90 -0.47
N LEU A 253 2.62 19.08 -1.40
CA LEU A 253 2.45 19.32 -2.83
C LEU A 253 1.00 19.07 -3.26
N SER A 254 0.51 19.92 -4.16
CA SER A 254 -0.81 19.72 -4.79
C SER A 254 -0.77 18.63 -5.87
N ASP A 255 -1.92 18.09 -6.24
CA ASP A 255 -2.06 17.21 -7.41
C ASP A 255 -1.55 17.88 -8.70
N GLU A 256 -1.67 19.22 -8.80
CA GLU A 256 -1.17 20.00 -9.93
C GLU A 256 0.37 20.05 -9.93
N ASP A 257 0.99 20.28 -8.78
CA ASP A 257 2.45 20.24 -8.61
C ASP A 257 3.03 18.88 -9.00
N LEU A 258 2.39 17.80 -8.54
CA LEU A 258 2.75 16.43 -8.94
C LEU A 258 2.56 16.22 -10.44
N GLY A 259 1.52 16.81 -11.02
CA GLY A 259 1.26 16.82 -12.46
C GLY A 259 2.40 17.42 -13.28
N TYR A 260 2.95 18.56 -12.84
CA TYR A 260 4.12 19.19 -13.46
C TYR A 260 5.38 18.32 -13.31
N LEU A 261 5.58 17.72 -12.14
CA LEU A 261 6.75 16.90 -11.83
C LEU A 261 6.93 15.72 -12.80
N VAL A 262 5.82 15.10 -13.24
CA VAL A 262 5.84 13.93 -14.15
C VAL A 262 5.41 14.27 -15.59
N GLY A 263 5.11 15.53 -15.88
CA GLY A 263 4.77 16.00 -17.23
C GLY A 263 3.44 15.47 -17.76
N VAL A 264 2.42 15.38 -16.89
CA VAL A 264 1.11 14.78 -17.20
C VAL A 264 0.45 15.42 -18.43
N GLU A 265 0.57 16.74 -18.58
CA GLU A 265 -0.05 17.49 -19.68
C GLU A 265 0.60 17.25 -21.05
N LYS A 266 1.82 16.69 -21.08
CA LYS A 266 2.57 16.45 -22.32
C LYS A 266 2.45 15.00 -22.83
N GLY A 267 1.77 14.12 -22.10
CA GLY A 267 1.75 12.67 -22.36
C GLY A 267 0.50 12.14 -23.07
N ALA A 268 -0.67 12.31 -22.46
CA ALA A 268 -1.94 11.72 -22.91
C ALA A 268 -2.99 12.82 -23.19
N PRO A 269 -3.99 12.57 -24.04
CA PRO A 269 -5.03 13.55 -24.31
C PRO A 269 -5.78 13.90 -23.01
N PRO A 270 -6.19 15.16 -22.84
CA PRO A 270 -6.97 15.57 -21.68
C PRO A 270 -8.32 14.83 -21.65
N PRO A 271 -8.96 14.72 -20.46
CA PRO A 271 -10.33 14.24 -20.37
C PRO A 271 -11.27 15.14 -21.21
N PRO A 272 -12.40 14.60 -21.71
CA PRO A 272 -13.39 15.39 -22.42
C PRO A 272 -14.04 16.45 -21.51
N ASP A 273 -14.65 17.47 -22.12
CA ASP A 273 -15.45 18.46 -21.40
C ASP A 273 -16.64 17.78 -20.70
N GLY A 274 -16.56 17.64 -19.38
CA GLY A 274 -17.49 16.88 -18.57
C GLY A 274 -17.14 15.39 -18.50
N LEU A 275 -16.89 14.90 -17.28
CA LEU A 275 -16.72 13.47 -17.03
C LEU A 275 -18.04 12.73 -17.30
N PRO A 276 -18.01 11.46 -17.77
CA PRO A 276 -19.23 10.68 -17.93
C PRO A 276 -20.02 10.56 -16.61
N ASP A 277 -21.34 10.71 -16.66
CA ASP A 277 -22.23 10.54 -15.50
C ASP A 277 -22.60 9.08 -15.21
N LYS A 278 -22.09 8.15 -16.03
CA LYS A 278 -22.35 6.71 -15.92
C LYS A 278 -21.21 5.91 -16.53
N MET A 279 -21.17 4.62 -16.21
CA MET A 279 -20.23 3.68 -16.80
C MET A 279 -20.36 3.64 -18.33
N VAL A 280 -19.25 3.86 -19.04
CA VAL A 280 -19.16 3.80 -20.50
C VAL A 280 -18.09 2.81 -20.92
N ARG A 281 -18.32 2.06 -22.00
CA ARG A 281 -17.32 1.21 -22.65
C ARG A 281 -17.04 1.73 -24.06
N GLY A 282 -15.78 1.79 -24.43
CA GLY A 282 -15.34 2.21 -25.76
C GLY A 282 -13.92 2.77 -25.73
N LYS A 283 -13.54 3.53 -26.75
CA LYS A 283 -12.23 4.18 -26.78
C LYS A 283 -12.23 5.43 -25.91
N ALA A 284 -11.49 5.39 -24.82
CA ALA A 284 -11.26 6.53 -23.94
C ALA A 284 -9.77 6.70 -23.63
N PRO A 285 -8.90 7.05 -24.61
CA PRO A 285 -7.46 7.16 -24.37
C PRO A 285 -7.05 8.21 -23.32
N TRP A 286 -7.96 9.07 -22.88
CA TRP A 286 -7.70 10.01 -21.78
C TRP A 286 -7.69 9.31 -20.40
N VAL A 287 -8.34 8.14 -20.26
CA VAL A 287 -8.18 7.32 -19.04
C VAL A 287 -6.79 6.71 -18.93
N GLU A 288 -6.03 6.79 -20.03
CA GLU A 288 -4.62 6.47 -20.13
C GLU A 288 -3.72 7.66 -19.76
N ARG A 289 -4.27 8.74 -19.21
CA ARG A 289 -3.47 9.81 -18.64
C ARG A 289 -2.82 9.33 -17.36
N GLN A 290 -1.57 9.70 -17.10
CA GLN A 290 -0.97 9.48 -15.78
C GLN A 290 -1.65 10.40 -14.78
N HIS A 291 -1.96 9.92 -13.57
CA HIS A 291 -2.24 10.84 -12.47
C HIS A 291 -1.37 10.44 -11.29
N PRO A 292 -0.40 11.29 -10.91
CA PRO A 292 0.55 11.01 -9.85
C PRO A 292 -0.09 11.17 -8.48
N ASP A 293 -0.01 10.15 -7.64
CA ASP A 293 -0.57 10.19 -6.29
C ASP A 293 0.32 10.91 -5.28
N CYS A 294 1.64 10.74 -5.35
CA CYS A 294 2.55 11.31 -4.35
C CYS A 294 3.99 11.53 -4.83
N ALA A 295 4.75 12.30 -4.07
CA ALA A 295 6.21 12.36 -4.19
C ALA A 295 6.84 12.16 -2.82
N VAL A 296 8.02 11.54 -2.80
CA VAL A 296 8.82 11.41 -1.58
C VAL A 296 10.18 12.05 -1.80
N LEU A 297 10.77 12.54 -0.72
CA LEU A 297 12.12 13.06 -0.67
C LEU A 297 13.06 11.99 -0.09
N LEU A 298 14.15 11.71 -0.79
CA LEU A 298 15.26 10.89 -0.31
C LEU A 298 16.38 11.79 0.20
N PHE A 299 16.89 11.46 1.38
CA PHE A 299 17.98 12.20 2.01
C PHE A 299 18.83 11.26 2.88
N PRO A 300 20.10 11.60 3.17
CA PRO A 300 20.93 10.83 4.08
C PRO A 300 20.28 10.69 5.45
N ALA A 301 20.22 9.48 5.99
CA ALA A 301 19.62 9.27 7.30
C ALA A 301 20.40 10.01 8.40
N GLY A 302 19.68 10.57 9.37
CA GLY A 302 20.24 11.46 10.41
C GLY A 302 20.44 12.90 9.96
N SER A 303 20.02 13.25 8.74
CA SER A 303 19.98 14.64 8.27
C SER A 303 18.56 15.21 8.29
N GLU A 304 18.45 16.53 8.30
CA GLU A 304 17.17 17.25 8.39
C GLU A 304 17.01 18.19 7.18
N PRO A 305 16.44 17.71 6.06
CA PRO A 305 16.14 18.57 4.93
C PRO A 305 15.07 19.60 5.30
N LYS A 306 15.19 20.80 4.73
CA LYS A 306 14.18 21.85 4.82
C LYS A 306 13.52 22.01 3.47
N VAL A 307 12.20 21.84 3.43
CA VAL A 307 11.40 22.02 2.22
C VAL A 307 10.48 23.22 2.40
N ASP A 308 10.58 24.16 1.47
CA ASP A 308 9.60 25.22 1.28
C ASP A 308 8.67 24.82 0.14
N TYR A 309 7.45 24.40 0.48
CA TYR A 309 6.45 23.96 -0.51
C TYR A 309 6.07 25.07 -1.49
N GLY A 310 6.08 26.35 -1.06
CA GLY A 310 5.77 27.48 -1.94
C GLY A 310 6.86 27.68 -3.00
N ALA A 311 8.13 27.65 -2.58
CA ALA A 311 9.26 27.73 -3.50
C ALA A 311 9.34 26.50 -4.43
N MET A 312 9.06 25.30 -3.91
CA MET A 312 9.02 24.05 -4.68
C MET A 312 7.90 24.07 -5.72
N SER A 313 6.68 24.48 -5.36
CA SER A 313 5.55 24.63 -6.29
C SER A 313 5.87 25.64 -7.40
N ALA A 314 6.46 26.79 -7.05
CA ALA A 314 6.87 27.79 -8.03
C ALA A 314 7.92 27.25 -9.02
N ALA A 315 8.88 26.45 -8.54
CA ALA A 315 9.87 25.78 -9.38
C ALA A 315 9.22 24.73 -10.29
N LEU A 316 8.28 23.93 -9.77
CA LEU A 316 7.57 22.91 -10.54
C LEU A 316 6.73 23.48 -11.68
N ARG A 317 6.12 24.65 -11.52
CA ARG A 317 5.45 25.37 -12.63
C ARG A 317 6.39 25.72 -13.79
N GLY A 318 7.69 25.85 -13.52
CA GLY A 318 8.72 25.97 -14.58
C GLY A 318 8.84 24.72 -15.46
N PHE A 319 8.43 23.56 -14.92
CA PHE A 319 7.93 22.33 -15.57
C PHE A 319 7.49 22.49 -17.02
N ASP A 320 6.52 23.38 -17.21
CA ASP A 320 5.80 23.48 -18.48
C ASP A 320 6.65 23.96 -19.65
N ARG A 321 7.76 24.63 -19.34
CA ARG A 321 8.70 25.19 -20.32
C ARG A 321 9.79 24.20 -20.71
N LEU A 322 9.94 23.10 -19.97
CA LEU A 322 10.93 22.09 -20.29
C LEU A 322 10.52 21.31 -21.54
N GLU A 323 11.53 20.84 -22.27
CA GLU A 323 11.32 19.91 -23.36
C GLU A 323 11.06 18.50 -22.80
N TRP A 324 9.88 17.96 -23.07
CA TRP A 324 9.50 16.61 -22.68
C TRP A 324 9.67 15.65 -23.86
N VAL A 325 10.57 14.67 -23.72
CA VAL A 325 10.90 13.71 -24.78
C VAL A 325 10.20 12.37 -24.57
N GLY A 326 9.99 11.62 -25.65
CA GLY A 326 9.38 10.29 -25.64
C GLY A 326 7.85 10.30 -25.54
N LYS A 327 7.20 9.48 -26.37
CA LYS A 327 5.74 9.31 -26.42
C LYS A 327 5.32 8.06 -25.64
N ALA A 328 4.30 8.17 -24.80
CA ALA A 328 3.70 7.04 -24.10
C ALA A 328 3.13 6.02 -25.10
N ASN A 329 3.33 4.74 -24.84
CA ASN A 329 2.60 3.67 -25.52
C ASN A 329 1.14 3.61 -25.03
N ALA A 330 0.23 3.19 -25.90
CA ALA A 330 -1.13 2.84 -25.50
C ALA A 330 -1.10 1.53 -24.72
N LEU A 331 -1.85 1.46 -23.62
CA LEU A 331 -1.86 0.26 -22.77
C LEU A 331 -3.03 -0.66 -23.09
N SER A 332 -4.16 -0.14 -23.56
CA SER A 332 -5.33 -0.96 -23.93
C SER A 332 -5.89 -0.58 -25.30
N LYS A 333 -6.60 -1.51 -25.94
CA LYS A 333 -7.28 -1.23 -27.22
C LYS A 333 -8.61 -0.53 -27.00
N ASP A 334 -9.35 -0.99 -25.98
CA ASP A 334 -10.62 -0.45 -25.51
C ASP A 334 -10.57 -0.15 -24.00
N HIS A 335 -11.52 0.63 -23.52
CA HIS A 335 -11.56 1.14 -22.14
C HIS A 335 -12.95 0.93 -21.52
N VAL A 336 -12.96 0.73 -20.20
CA VAL A 336 -14.16 0.82 -19.38
C VAL A 336 -13.98 2.00 -18.43
N VAL A 337 -14.83 3.02 -18.59
CA VAL A 337 -14.82 4.21 -17.74
C VAL A 337 -15.84 4.00 -16.63
N TRP A 338 -15.36 3.93 -15.39
CA TRP A 338 -16.20 3.92 -14.20
C TRP A 338 -16.30 5.34 -13.67
N ASP A 339 -17.40 6.03 -13.98
CA ASP A 339 -17.67 7.43 -13.64
C ASP A 339 -17.25 7.80 -12.22
N VAL A 340 -17.72 7.03 -11.25
CA VAL A 340 -17.51 7.27 -9.83
C VAL A 340 -16.03 7.36 -9.44
N ILE A 341 -15.16 6.59 -10.08
CA ILE A 341 -13.72 6.61 -9.76
C ILE A 341 -13.12 7.96 -10.13
N TYR A 342 -13.45 8.49 -11.32
CA TYR A 342 -12.90 9.76 -11.78
C TYR A 342 -13.51 10.95 -11.05
N HIS A 343 -14.83 10.91 -10.78
CA HIS A 343 -15.50 11.94 -9.97
C HIS A 343 -14.92 12.00 -8.55
N THR A 344 -14.79 10.86 -7.87
CA THR A 344 -14.20 10.81 -6.53
C THR A 344 -12.74 11.24 -6.56
N ALA A 345 -11.95 10.75 -7.51
CA ALA A 345 -10.54 11.09 -7.60
C ALA A 345 -10.29 12.56 -8.01
N GLU A 346 -11.28 13.26 -8.55
CA GLU A 346 -11.26 14.72 -8.72
C GLU A 346 -11.62 15.43 -7.39
N ALA A 347 -12.66 14.95 -6.70
CA ALA A 347 -13.13 15.53 -5.44
C ALA A 347 -12.13 15.40 -4.28
N VAL A 348 -11.30 14.35 -4.27
CA VAL A 348 -10.29 14.11 -3.23
C VAL A 348 -8.90 14.67 -3.57
N LYS A 349 -8.78 15.54 -4.58
CA LYS A 349 -7.51 16.18 -4.90
C LYS A 349 -7.05 17.09 -3.75
N LYS A 350 -5.74 17.11 -3.52
CA LYS A 350 -5.10 18.09 -2.65
C LYS A 350 -4.69 19.30 -3.49
N HIS A 351 -5.13 20.50 -3.08
CA HIS A 351 -4.88 21.74 -3.82
C HIS A 351 -3.65 22.52 -3.33
N GLY A 352 -3.00 22.04 -2.27
CA GLY A 352 -1.81 22.65 -1.69
C GLY A 352 -1.68 22.26 -0.21
N PRO A 353 -0.72 22.86 0.52
CA PRO A 353 -0.55 22.61 1.94
C PRO A 353 -1.79 23.03 2.74
N ALA A 354 -2.20 22.21 3.70
CA ALA A 354 -3.22 22.58 4.67
C ALA A 354 -2.73 23.75 5.55
N PRO A 355 -3.63 24.53 6.18
CA PRO A 355 -3.23 25.61 7.07
C PRO A 355 -2.30 25.12 8.20
N GLY A 356 -1.10 25.70 8.29
CA GLY A 356 -0.09 25.29 9.27
C GLY A 356 0.70 24.03 8.90
N GLU A 357 0.40 23.39 7.77
CA GLU A 357 1.19 22.27 7.26
C GLU A 357 2.58 22.76 6.86
N SER A 358 3.60 22.05 7.35
CA SER A 358 5.00 22.30 7.01
C SER A 358 5.73 20.98 6.87
N PHE A 359 6.82 20.99 6.09
CA PHE A 359 7.64 19.80 5.99
C PHE A 359 8.41 19.59 7.29
N SER A 360 8.20 18.43 7.90
CA SER A 360 8.92 18.00 9.09
C SER A 360 9.30 16.53 8.94
N VAL A 361 10.41 16.15 9.57
CA VAL A 361 10.84 14.77 9.70
C VAL A 361 10.74 14.40 11.17
N ASN A 362 9.90 13.42 11.49
CA ASN A 362 9.78 12.94 12.86
C ASN A 362 11.12 12.37 13.36
N PRO A 363 11.42 12.37 14.66
CA PRO A 363 12.60 11.70 15.18
C PRO A 363 12.52 10.20 14.84
N TRP A 364 13.67 9.61 14.49
CA TRP A 364 13.73 8.17 14.29
C TRP A 364 13.67 7.45 15.64
N ARG A 365 12.89 6.38 15.72
CA ARG A 365 12.85 5.49 16.88
C ARG A 365 13.08 4.04 16.45
N ARG A 366 13.78 3.31 17.32
CA ARG A 366 13.96 1.87 17.17
C ARG A 366 12.62 1.16 17.38
N ASN A 367 12.42 0.00 16.77
CA ASN A 367 11.29 -0.84 17.15
C ASN A 367 11.65 -1.66 18.40
N ALA A 368 10.66 -1.89 19.25
CA ALA A 368 10.79 -2.87 20.32
C ALA A 368 10.83 -4.27 19.70
N VAL A 369 11.81 -5.08 20.10
CA VAL A 369 12.01 -6.45 19.61
C VAL A 369 12.15 -7.38 20.80
N LEU A 370 11.52 -8.54 20.72
CA LEU A 370 11.60 -9.55 21.78
C LEU A 370 12.88 -10.37 21.65
N SER A 371 13.17 -10.87 20.45
CA SER A 371 14.43 -11.55 20.16
C SER A 371 14.71 -11.64 18.66
N ASP A 372 15.93 -11.28 18.27
CA ASP A 372 16.41 -11.45 16.89
C ASP A 372 16.43 -12.92 16.46
N GLY A 373 16.56 -13.85 17.41
CA GLY A 373 16.54 -15.30 17.18
C GLY A 373 15.19 -15.85 16.72
N LEU A 374 14.13 -15.04 16.74
CA LEU A 374 12.82 -15.39 16.17
C LEU A 374 12.82 -15.29 14.65
N TYR A 375 13.73 -14.50 14.06
CA TYR A 375 13.87 -14.40 12.61
C TYR A 375 14.78 -15.50 12.06
N LYS A 376 14.59 -15.81 10.79
CA LYS A 376 15.58 -16.52 9.99
C LYS A 376 16.77 -15.60 9.75
N GLU A 377 17.97 -16.17 9.61
CA GLU A 377 19.20 -15.45 9.23
C GLU A 377 19.11 -14.99 7.77
N LEU A 378 18.32 -13.94 7.54
CA LEU A 378 18.08 -13.33 6.23
C LEU A 378 18.52 -11.87 6.25
N THR A 379 19.02 -11.42 5.11
CA THR A 379 19.25 -10.00 4.86
C THR A 379 17.96 -9.29 4.48
N ALA A 380 17.89 -7.98 4.68
CA ALA A 380 16.77 -7.15 4.26
C ALA A 380 16.48 -7.31 2.76
N GLN A 381 17.55 -7.33 1.95
CA GLN A 381 17.46 -7.57 0.52
C GLN A 381 16.82 -8.92 0.21
N GLU A 382 17.20 -9.99 0.92
CA GLU A 382 16.59 -11.31 0.73
C GLU A 382 15.13 -11.35 1.15
N VAL A 383 14.77 -10.79 2.30
CA VAL A 383 13.37 -10.75 2.76
C VAL A 383 12.50 -10.05 1.72
N VAL A 384 12.92 -8.87 1.27
CA VAL A 384 12.23 -8.10 0.22
C VAL A 384 12.10 -8.87 -1.08
N ARG A 385 13.20 -9.49 -1.56
CA ARG A 385 13.23 -10.18 -2.86
C ARG A 385 12.53 -11.54 -2.83
N ARG A 386 12.45 -12.19 -1.66
CA ARG A 386 11.71 -13.44 -1.44
C ARG A 386 10.24 -13.21 -1.11
N ARG A 387 9.84 -12.01 -0.67
CA ARG A 387 8.46 -11.65 -0.34
C ARG A 387 7.50 -12.06 -1.45
N ARG A 388 6.53 -12.92 -1.17
CA ARG A 388 5.41 -13.26 -2.06
C ARG A 388 4.08 -13.26 -1.30
N SER A 389 3.00 -13.12 -2.04
CA SER A 389 1.65 -13.32 -1.52
C SER A 389 1.36 -14.81 -1.52
N ALA A 390 0.96 -15.34 -0.37
CA ALA A 390 0.45 -16.69 -0.29
C ALA A 390 -0.82 -16.81 -1.14
N VAL A 391 -0.92 -17.88 -1.93
CA VAL A 391 -2.12 -18.24 -2.69
C VAL A 391 -3.10 -19.03 -1.81
N ASP A 392 -2.56 -19.78 -0.84
CA ASP A 392 -3.30 -20.53 0.16
C ASP A 392 -2.42 -20.73 1.41
N MET A 393 -3.04 -21.04 2.56
CA MET A 393 -2.38 -21.34 3.82
C MET A 393 -2.64 -22.79 4.24
N ASP A 394 -1.69 -23.42 4.93
CA ASP A 394 -1.73 -24.86 5.22
C ASP A 394 -2.81 -25.29 6.23
N GLY A 395 -3.37 -24.34 7.00
CA GLY A 395 -4.42 -24.60 7.98
C GLY A 395 -3.96 -25.35 9.24
N VAL A 396 -2.67 -25.62 9.41
CA VAL A 396 -2.13 -26.46 10.50
C VAL A 396 -0.95 -25.85 11.23
N HIS A 397 -0.21 -24.92 10.61
CA HIS A 397 0.94 -24.28 11.25
C HIS A 397 0.52 -23.48 12.49
N VAL A 398 1.30 -23.63 13.57
CA VAL A 398 1.10 -22.91 14.83
C VAL A 398 2.29 -21.99 15.06
N MET A 399 2.01 -20.70 15.15
CA MET A 399 3.01 -19.66 15.43
C MET A 399 3.25 -19.53 16.95
N GLY A 400 4.48 -19.26 17.37
CA GLY A 400 4.78 -18.93 18.77
C GLY A 400 4.19 -17.59 19.22
N ARG A 401 3.73 -17.48 20.48
CA ARG A 401 3.25 -16.20 21.04
C ARG A 401 4.24 -15.05 20.86
N ASP A 402 5.51 -15.29 21.15
CA ASP A 402 6.53 -14.24 21.10
C ASP A 402 6.80 -13.81 19.64
N THR A 403 6.74 -14.73 18.68
CA THR A 403 6.73 -14.39 17.25
C THR A 403 5.53 -13.51 16.90
N PHE A 404 4.33 -13.86 17.36
CA PHE A 404 3.13 -13.04 17.14
C PHE A 404 3.27 -11.64 17.72
N TYR A 405 3.69 -11.50 18.98
CA TYR A 405 3.89 -10.20 19.62
C TYR A 405 4.97 -9.36 18.94
N GLN A 406 6.05 -9.97 18.47
CA GLN A 406 7.08 -9.25 17.71
C GLN A 406 6.54 -8.65 16.41
N ILE A 407 5.75 -9.44 15.65
CA ILE A 407 5.08 -8.93 14.43
C ILE A 407 4.15 -7.76 14.79
N MET A 408 3.41 -7.85 15.90
CA MET A 408 2.51 -6.78 16.34
C MET A 408 3.25 -5.52 16.80
N LEU A 409 4.39 -5.65 17.48
CA LEU A 409 5.25 -4.52 17.84
C LEU A 409 5.74 -3.76 16.60
N HIS A 410 6.14 -4.49 15.56
CA HIS A 410 6.57 -3.89 14.30
C HIS A 410 5.42 -3.24 13.50
N CYS A 411 4.16 -3.56 13.83
CA CYS A 411 2.99 -2.90 13.24
C CYS A 411 2.68 -1.53 13.88
N LEU A 412 3.37 -1.15 14.96
CA LEU A 412 3.16 0.13 15.63
C LEU A 412 3.92 1.28 14.94
N PRO A 413 3.32 2.47 14.83
CA PRO A 413 3.89 3.59 14.10
C PRO A 413 5.07 4.25 14.82
N SER A 414 5.08 4.23 16.16
CA SER A 414 6.02 5.01 16.98
C SER A 414 7.26 4.25 17.40
N GLY A 415 7.28 2.92 17.23
CA GLY A 415 8.37 2.06 17.69
C GLY A 415 8.37 1.89 19.21
N ASP A 416 9.56 1.81 19.80
CA ASP A 416 9.79 1.75 21.23
C ASP A 416 9.50 3.12 21.87
N VAL A 417 8.41 3.20 22.64
CA VAL A 417 7.95 4.41 23.34
C VAL A 417 8.23 4.28 24.83
N SER A 418 8.56 5.39 25.49
CA SER A 418 8.69 5.39 26.95
C SER A 418 7.31 5.18 27.62
N PRO A 419 7.24 4.81 28.91
CA PRO A 419 5.96 4.69 29.61
C PRO A 419 5.11 5.98 29.68
N GLU A 420 5.71 7.14 29.38
CA GLU A 420 5.07 8.45 29.39
C GLU A 420 4.58 8.88 28.01
N GLU A 421 5.02 8.17 26.96
CA GLU A 421 4.71 8.46 25.56
C GLU A 421 3.66 7.47 25.03
N LEU A 422 2.76 7.97 24.20
CA LEU A 422 1.71 7.18 23.58
C LEU A 422 2.12 6.71 22.17
N GLN A 423 1.67 5.53 21.78
CA GLN A 423 1.67 5.10 20.38
C GLN A 423 0.75 6.01 19.56
N GLY A 424 1.16 6.33 18.33
CA GLY A 424 0.38 7.11 17.37
C GLY A 424 1.27 7.80 16.34
N PRO A 425 2.23 8.64 16.75
CA PRO A 425 3.10 9.36 15.83
C PRO A 425 4.04 8.45 15.01
N PRO A 426 4.21 8.68 13.70
CA PRO A 426 5.01 7.81 12.84
C PRO A 426 6.50 8.11 12.99
N SER A 427 7.18 7.35 13.83
CA SER A 427 8.61 7.49 14.18
C SER A 427 9.44 6.25 13.85
N ALA A 428 8.80 5.09 13.64
CA ALA A 428 9.45 3.85 13.29
C ALA A 428 9.46 3.58 11.78
N LEU A 429 10.45 2.82 11.30
CA LEU A 429 10.47 2.31 9.93
C LEU A 429 9.40 1.21 9.76
N PRO A 430 8.61 1.20 8.66
CA PRO A 430 8.57 2.16 7.55
C PRO A 430 7.58 3.31 7.73
N PHE A 431 6.80 3.35 8.82
CA PHE A 431 5.73 4.34 9.03
C PHE A 431 6.19 5.80 9.00
N ARG A 432 7.43 6.07 9.40
CA ARG A 432 8.05 7.41 9.42
C ARG A 432 8.03 8.14 8.07
N VAL A 433 7.81 7.42 6.96
CA VAL A 433 7.55 8.03 5.65
C VAL A 433 6.28 8.91 5.64
N LEU A 434 5.27 8.58 6.46
CA LEU A 434 3.95 9.24 6.50
C LEU A 434 3.92 10.43 7.46
N PRO A 435 3.39 11.60 7.06
CA PRO A 435 3.41 12.82 7.87
C PRO A 435 2.26 13.04 8.85
N TRP A 436 1.41 12.03 9.06
CA TRP A 436 0.29 12.10 9.98
C TRP A 436 0.35 10.98 11.01
N ASP A 437 -0.21 11.22 12.20
CA ASP A 437 -0.39 10.21 13.24
C ASP A 437 -1.31 9.08 12.76
N ALA A 438 -1.10 7.87 13.25
CA ALA A 438 -1.81 6.69 12.77
C ALA A 438 -3.33 6.84 12.92
N GLU A 439 -4.04 6.67 11.79
CA GLU A 439 -5.50 6.71 11.71
C GLU A 439 -6.09 5.30 11.50
N VAL A 440 -5.23 4.28 11.41
CA VAL A 440 -5.62 2.88 11.14
C VAL A 440 -5.24 1.98 12.30
N HIS A 441 -6.15 1.13 12.75
CA HIS A 441 -5.99 0.11 13.78
C HIS A 441 -6.20 -1.29 13.18
N ALA A 442 -6.07 -2.35 13.97
CA ALA A 442 -6.29 -3.72 13.48
C ALA A 442 -7.16 -4.55 14.42
N ALA A 443 -8.25 -5.10 13.90
CA ALA A 443 -9.03 -6.16 14.54
C ALA A 443 -8.48 -7.52 14.10
N LEU A 444 -7.96 -8.32 15.03
CA LEU A 444 -7.25 -9.57 14.74
C LEU A 444 -8.07 -10.79 15.15
N PHE A 445 -8.25 -11.71 14.21
CA PHE A 445 -8.81 -13.03 14.44
C PHE A 445 -7.66 -14.03 14.62
N VAL A 446 -7.37 -14.38 15.87
CA VAL A 446 -6.25 -15.25 16.26
C VAL A 446 -6.72 -16.70 16.25
N HIS A 447 -6.11 -17.53 15.38
CA HIS A 447 -6.54 -18.91 15.13
C HIS A 447 -5.58 -19.96 15.70
N ARG A 448 -4.26 -19.78 15.49
CA ARG A 448 -3.21 -20.78 15.78
C ARG A 448 -1.93 -20.11 16.26
N VAL A 449 -2.01 -19.45 17.42
CA VAL A 449 -0.85 -18.92 18.13
C VAL A 449 -0.71 -19.71 19.44
N SER A 450 0.41 -20.39 19.64
CA SER A 450 0.64 -21.16 20.87
C SER A 450 0.71 -20.23 22.07
N GLU A 451 0.28 -20.72 23.23
CA GLU A 451 0.24 -19.94 24.49
C GLU A 451 -0.63 -18.66 24.45
N LEU A 452 -1.46 -18.50 23.42
CA LEU A 452 -2.42 -17.42 23.30
C LEU A 452 -3.82 -18.02 23.00
N PRO A 453 -4.88 -17.67 23.75
CA PRO A 453 -6.21 -18.16 23.46
C PRO A 453 -6.66 -17.79 22.04
N LYS A 454 -7.38 -18.69 21.37
CA LYS A 454 -8.09 -18.32 20.14
C LYS A 454 -9.13 -17.25 20.45
N GLY A 455 -9.29 -16.29 19.54
CA GLY A 455 -10.30 -15.26 19.73
C GLY A 455 -10.13 -14.03 18.85
N LEU A 456 -10.92 -13.02 19.20
CA LEU A 456 -10.86 -11.69 18.62
C LEU A 456 -10.03 -10.79 19.51
N TYR A 457 -9.05 -10.12 18.90
CA TYR A 457 -8.12 -9.18 19.53
C TYR A 457 -8.17 -7.85 18.77
N PHE A 458 -7.63 -6.80 19.36
CA PHE A 458 -7.57 -5.47 18.77
C PHE A 458 -6.24 -4.80 19.09
N LEU A 459 -5.52 -4.36 18.06
CA LEU A 459 -4.29 -3.61 18.16
C LEU A 459 -4.60 -2.12 17.96
N VAL A 460 -4.44 -1.34 19.03
CA VAL A 460 -4.68 0.11 19.03
C VAL A 460 -3.39 0.82 18.67
N ARG A 461 -3.20 1.11 17.37
CA ARG A 461 -1.98 1.77 16.86
C ARG A 461 -1.82 3.25 17.24
N ASN A 462 -2.91 3.91 17.63
CA ASN A 462 -2.92 5.25 18.19
C ASN A 462 -3.73 5.22 19.49
N GLU A 463 -3.07 5.37 20.62
CA GLU A 463 -3.68 5.22 21.95
C GLU A 463 -4.63 6.37 22.29
N GLU A 464 -4.52 7.54 21.65
CA GLU A 464 -5.49 8.63 21.80
C GLU A 464 -6.89 8.23 21.30
N HIS A 465 -6.97 7.26 20.39
CA HIS A 465 -8.24 6.75 19.87
C HIS A 465 -8.87 5.67 20.76
N PHE A 466 -8.20 5.21 21.83
CA PHE A 466 -8.63 4.06 22.63
C PHE A 466 -10.06 4.22 23.18
N ASP A 467 -10.35 5.35 23.82
CA ASP A 467 -11.67 5.59 24.43
C ASP A 467 -12.78 5.72 23.38
N MET A 468 -12.46 6.29 22.21
CA MET A 468 -13.41 6.36 21.09
C MET A 468 -13.74 4.97 20.56
N LEU A 469 -12.72 4.16 20.27
CA LEU A 469 -12.86 2.77 19.83
C LEU A 469 -13.71 1.95 20.81
N ARG A 470 -13.42 2.05 22.12
CA ARG A 470 -14.16 1.32 23.14
C ARG A 470 -15.64 1.72 23.23
N ARG A 471 -15.96 2.99 23.00
CA ARG A 471 -17.35 3.48 22.95
C ARG A 471 -18.09 3.07 21.67
N ALA A 472 -17.41 3.12 20.53
CA ALA A 472 -18.00 2.82 19.23
C ALA A 472 -18.25 1.31 19.02
N MET A 473 -17.42 0.45 19.63
CA MET A 473 -17.50 -1.00 19.50
C MET A 473 -18.49 -1.64 20.49
N ARG A 474 -18.71 -2.95 20.36
CA ARG A 474 -19.61 -3.68 21.27
C ARG A 474 -19.19 -3.53 22.74
N GLN A 475 -20.19 -3.26 23.58
CA GLN A 475 -19.99 -3.02 25.01
C GLN A 475 -19.77 -4.29 25.83
N ASP A 476 -20.02 -5.48 25.26
CA ASP A 476 -19.72 -6.77 25.86
C ASP A 476 -18.29 -7.28 25.58
N PHE A 477 -17.47 -6.50 24.87
CA PHE A 477 -16.05 -6.83 24.68
C PHE A 477 -15.23 -6.63 25.96
N GLU A 478 -14.28 -7.54 26.16
CA GLU A 478 -13.51 -7.64 27.40
C GLU A 478 -12.43 -6.55 27.52
N TRP A 479 -11.82 -6.12 26.41
CA TRP A 479 -10.70 -5.17 26.37
C TRP A 479 -9.57 -5.52 27.36
N GLU A 480 -9.23 -6.80 27.47
CA GLU A 480 -8.23 -7.31 28.42
C GLU A 480 -6.85 -7.40 27.77
N ARG A 481 -5.79 -6.91 28.44
CA ARG A 481 -4.41 -7.12 27.95
C ARG A 481 -4.07 -8.62 28.00
N PRO A 482 -3.61 -9.23 26.90
CA PRO A 482 -3.26 -10.64 26.88
C PRO A 482 -2.10 -10.99 27.84
N GLU A 483 -2.05 -12.25 28.28
CA GLU A 483 -0.96 -12.71 29.14
C GLU A 483 0.41 -12.55 28.48
N ARG A 484 1.39 -12.09 29.26
CA ARG A 484 2.78 -11.82 28.84
C ARG A 484 2.88 -10.87 27.63
N CYS A 485 1.85 -10.06 27.37
CA CYS A 485 1.90 -9.00 26.37
C CYS A 485 2.93 -7.95 26.79
N PRO A 486 3.86 -7.54 25.92
CA PRO A 486 4.85 -6.49 26.22
C PRO A 486 4.17 -5.17 26.63
N ASP A 487 4.80 -4.40 27.52
CA ASP A 487 4.20 -3.16 28.06
C ASP A 487 3.90 -2.12 26.97
N GLY A 488 4.83 -1.93 26.02
CA GLY A 488 4.67 -1.01 24.88
C GLY A 488 3.76 -1.50 23.75
N LEU A 489 3.08 -2.64 23.92
CA LEU A 489 2.15 -3.20 22.92
C LEU A 489 0.69 -2.99 23.36
N PRO A 490 -0.03 -1.99 22.81
CA PRO A 490 -1.46 -1.75 23.09
C PRO A 490 -2.37 -2.75 22.35
N LEU A 491 -2.24 -4.02 22.73
CA LEU A 491 -3.02 -5.14 22.22
C LEU A 491 -4.01 -5.61 23.28
N TYR A 492 -5.26 -5.79 22.88
CA TYR A 492 -6.36 -6.17 23.77
C TYR A 492 -7.12 -7.37 23.22
N ARG A 493 -7.42 -8.35 24.05
CA ARG A 493 -8.36 -9.43 23.76
C ARG A 493 -9.78 -8.93 23.96
N LEU A 494 -10.60 -9.02 22.92
CA LEU A 494 -12.00 -8.61 22.94
C LEU A 494 -12.93 -9.77 23.31
N MET A 495 -12.64 -10.97 22.82
CA MET A 495 -13.45 -12.17 23.03
C MET A 495 -12.63 -13.45 22.85
N LYS A 496 -12.84 -14.47 23.68
CA LYS A 496 -12.34 -15.84 23.48
C LYS A 496 -13.29 -16.64 22.57
N GLY A 497 -12.73 -17.45 21.67
CA GLY A 497 -13.52 -18.35 20.82
C GLY A 497 -12.83 -18.71 19.52
N ASP A 498 -13.32 -19.74 18.83
CA ASP A 498 -12.83 -20.06 17.49
C ASP A 498 -13.46 -19.10 16.47
N CYS A 499 -12.64 -18.19 15.93
CA CYS A 499 -13.08 -17.20 14.96
C CYS A 499 -12.81 -17.59 13.50
N GLN A 500 -12.34 -18.81 13.22
CA GLN A 500 -11.94 -19.24 11.88
C GLN A 500 -13.07 -19.10 10.85
N GLN A 501 -14.28 -19.57 11.19
CA GLN A 501 -15.42 -19.50 10.29
C GLN A 501 -15.86 -18.06 10.02
N ILE A 502 -15.91 -17.23 11.06
CA ILE A 502 -16.29 -15.81 10.93
C ILE A 502 -15.27 -15.08 10.06
N ALA A 503 -13.96 -15.28 10.31
CA ALA A 503 -12.90 -14.66 9.53
C ALA A 503 -12.96 -15.00 8.03
N MET A 504 -13.24 -16.27 7.69
CA MET A 504 -13.51 -16.70 6.31
C MET A 504 -14.74 -16.00 5.74
N GLN A 505 -15.87 -16.02 6.46
CA GLN A 505 -17.14 -15.45 5.98
C GLN A 505 -17.02 -13.96 5.67
N ILE A 506 -16.55 -13.15 6.62
CA ILE A 506 -16.41 -11.69 6.43
C ILE A 506 -15.38 -11.35 5.36
N SER A 507 -14.41 -12.23 5.09
CA SER A 507 -13.42 -12.07 4.03
C SER A 507 -13.90 -12.63 2.68
N CYS A 508 -15.17 -12.38 2.30
CA CYS A 508 -15.79 -12.89 1.07
C CYS A 508 -15.76 -14.43 0.93
N PHE A 509 -15.92 -15.18 2.03
CA PHE A 509 -15.84 -16.65 2.04
C PHE A 509 -14.49 -17.21 1.56
N GLN A 510 -13.39 -16.46 1.76
CA GLN A 510 -12.05 -16.93 1.38
C GLN A 510 -11.43 -17.77 2.50
N ASP A 511 -11.20 -19.05 2.23
CA ASP A 511 -10.64 -20.03 3.17
C ASP A 511 -9.32 -19.56 3.80
N ILE A 512 -8.51 -18.83 3.03
CA ILE A 512 -7.20 -18.33 3.43
C ILE A 512 -7.23 -17.44 4.70
N ALA A 513 -8.36 -16.77 4.97
CA ALA A 513 -8.55 -15.98 6.19
C ALA A 513 -8.72 -16.85 7.45
N SER A 514 -9.14 -18.11 7.27
CA SER A 514 -9.32 -19.09 8.36
C SER A 514 -8.14 -20.05 8.53
N HIS A 515 -7.35 -20.24 7.48
CA HIS A 515 -6.24 -21.19 7.43
C HIS A 515 -4.91 -20.61 7.95
N GLY A 516 -4.79 -19.29 8.07
CA GLY A 516 -3.62 -18.64 8.67
C GLY A 516 -3.46 -18.91 10.17
N CYS A 517 -2.34 -18.47 10.72
CA CYS A 517 -2.13 -18.40 12.17
C CYS A 517 -3.02 -17.31 12.79
N PHE A 518 -3.16 -16.19 12.09
CA PHE A 518 -4.14 -15.15 12.36
C PHE A 518 -4.53 -14.44 11.06
N SER A 519 -5.68 -13.78 11.09
CA SER A 519 -6.09 -12.82 10.07
C SER A 519 -6.53 -11.52 10.73
N LEU A 520 -6.68 -10.45 9.97
CA LEU A 520 -7.10 -9.16 10.52
C LEU A 520 -7.87 -8.31 9.51
N GLY A 521 -8.70 -7.42 10.04
CA GLY A 521 -9.27 -6.28 9.34
C GLY A 521 -8.67 -4.98 9.87
N MET A 522 -8.25 -4.10 8.96
CA MET A 522 -7.68 -2.79 9.27
C MET A 522 -8.82 -1.75 9.36
N ILE A 523 -9.00 -1.19 10.55
CA ILE A 523 -10.13 -0.32 10.90
C ILE A 523 -9.62 1.11 11.06
N SER A 524 -10.16 2.05 10.29
CA SER A 524 -9.71 3.44 10.29
C SER A 524 -10.68 4.38 10.97
N ARG A 525 -10.18 5.37 11.73
CA ARG A 525 -10.95 6.56 12.15
C ARG A 525 -11.27 7.36 10.90
N PHE A 526 -12.50 7.30 10.42
CA PHE A 526 -12.85 7.57 9.02
C PHE A 526 -13.56 8.91 8.81
N GLU A 527 -14.80 9.09 9.28
CA GLU A 527 -15.56 10.32 9.02
C GLU A 527 -14.86 11.55 9.60
N LEU A 528 -14.37 11.41 10.83
CA LEU A 528 -13.78 12.53 11.57
C LEU A 528 -12.47 13.02 10.92
N VAL A 529 -11.63 12.13 10.41
CA VAL A 529 -10.38 12.53 9.74
C VAL A 529 -10.65 13.24 8.40
N LEU A 530 -11.66 12.79 7.64
CA LEU A 530 -12.06 13.46 6.39
C LEU A 530 -12.63 14.86 6.66
N HIS A 531 -13.31 15.05 7.79
CA HIS A 531 -13.83 16.35 8.20
C HIS A 531 -12.72 17.28 8.74
N GLU A 532 -11.85 16.78 9.62
CA GLU A 532 -10.79 17.57 10.27
C GLU A 532 -9.66 17.96 9.33
N LYS A 533 -9.21 17.03 8.47
CA LYS A 533 -8.04 17.22 7.60
C LYS A 533 -8.44 17.50 6.15
N GLY A 534 -9.61 17.04 5.72
CA GLY A 534 -10.16 17.18 4.37
C GLY A 534 -10.31 15.85 3.63
N GLU A 535 -11.14 15.83 2.58
CA GLU A 535 -11.47 14.62 1.81
C GLU A 535 -10.26 13.97 1.12
N TRP A 536 -9.20 14.75 0.86
CA TRP A 536 -7.94 14.26 0.32
C TRP A 536 -7.26 13.23 1.22
N MET A 537 -7.62 13.14 2.50
CA MET A 537 -7.16 12.07 3.39
C MET A 537 -7.71 10.70 3.01
N TYR A 538 -8.81 10.60 2.27
CA TYR A 538 -9.40 9.32 1.87
C TYR A 538 -8.36 8.37 1.25
N PRO A 539 -7.65 8.72 0.16
CA PRO A 539 -6.57 7.87 -0.35
C PRO A 539 -5.44 7.62 0.66
N ARG A 540 -5.08 8.58 1.52
CA ARG A 540 -4.00 8.45 2.52
C ARG A 540 -4.31 7.37 3.57
N LEU A 541 -5.58 7.17 3.93
CA LEU A 541 -5.97 6.06 4.81
C LEU A 541 -5.67 4.69 4.17
N PHE A 542 -5.90 4.56 2.86
CA PHE A 542 -5.53 3.36 2.11
C PHE A 542 -4.01 3.23 1.97
N TRP A 543 -3.26 4.34 1.86
CA TRP A 543 -1.79 4.30 1.89
C TRP A 543 -1.28 3.76 3.23
N GLU A 544 -1.83 4.21 4.35
CA GLU A 544 -1.45 3.71 5.67
C GLU A 544 -1.73 2.20 5.82
N THR A 545 -2.88 1.72 5.34
CA THR A 545 -3.18 0.28 5.34
C THR A 545 -2.19 -0.52 4.46
N GLY A 546 -1.73 0.05 3.35
CA GLY A 546 -0.72 -0.58 2.49
C GLY A 546 0.66 -0.62 3.14
N VAL A 547 1.05 0.44 3.86
CA VAL A 547 2.29 0.46 4.67
C VAL A 547 2.24 -0.65 5.73
N LEU A 548 1.13 -0.73 6.48
CA LEU A 548 0.91 -1.79 7.48
C LEU A 548 0.91 -3.20 6.83
N GLY A 549 0.27 -3.35 5.68
CA GLY A 549 0.30 -4.60 4.91
C GLY A 549 1.71 -4.99 4.47
N GLN A 550 2.55 -4.03 4.09
CA GLN A 550 3.92 -4.29 3.71
C GLN A 550 4.77 -4.76 4.90
N VAL A 551 4.56 -4.17 6.09
CA VAL A 551 5.17 -4.67 7.34
C VAL A 551 4.80 -6.14 7.56
N LEU A 552 3.50 -6.47 7.52
CA LEU A 552 3.02 -7.84 7.71
C LEU A 552 3.63 -8.82 6.69
N TYR A 553 3.81 -8.41 5.43
CA TYR A 553 4.51 -9.21 4.44
C TYR A 553 5.97 -9.47 4.82
N LEU A 554 6.72 -8.43 5.17
CA LEU A 554 8.15 -8.55 5.45
C LEU A 554 8.39 -9.36 6.73
N GLU A 555 7.65 -9.06 7.78
CA GLU A 555 7.69 -9.77 9.06
C GLU A 555 7.38 -11.27 8.90
N ALA A 556 6.32 -11.61 8.15
CA ALA A 556 5.97 -12.99 7.88
C ALA A 556 7.11 -13.76 7.17
N HIS A 557 7.76 -13.14 6.17
CA HIS A 557 8.87 -13.79 5.47
C HIS A 557 10.12 -13.89 6.34
N ALA A 558 10.39 -12.87 7.17
CA ALA A 558 11.52 -12.86 8.08
C ALA A 558 11.45 -13.99 9.11
N VAL A 559 10.25 -14.35 9.59
CA VAL A 559 10.07 -15.50 10.51
C VAL A 559 9.89 -16.84 9.78
N GLY A 560 9.92 -16.84 8.44
CA GLY A 560 9.91 -18.05 7.61
C GLY A 560 8.52 -18.56 7.22
N ILE A 561 7.49 -17.73 7.29
CA ILE A 561 6.14 -18.01 6.80
C ILE A 561 5.75 -17.01 5.70
N SER A 562 4.46 -16.86 5.40
CA SER A 562 3.99 -15.92 4.39
C SER A 562 2.76 -15.17 4.85
N ALA A 563 2.36 -14.20 4.05
CA ALA A 563 1.15 -13.44 4.28
C ALA A 563 0.43 -13.18 2.97
N THR A 564 -0.81 -12.68 3.04
CA THR A 564 -1.54 -12.20 1.88
C THR A 564 -2.49 -11.09 2.27
N GLY A 565 -2.55 -10.05 1.44
CA GLY A 565 -3.58 -9.03 1.48
C GLY A 565 -4.90 -9.51 0.89
N ILE A 566 -5.99 -9.07 1.49
CA ILE A 566 -7.35 -9.45 1.15
C ILE A 566 -8.15 -8.16 0.94
N GLY A 567 -8.33 -7.75 -0.32
CA GLY A 567 -9.14 -6.57 -0.66
C GLY A 567 -10.64 -6.85 -0.82
N CYS A 568 -11.04 -8.13 -0.93
CA CYS A 568 -12.45 -8.54 -0.91
C CYS A 568 -12.84 -8.96 0.51
N TYR A 569 -13.70 -8.16 1.11
CA TYR A 569 -14.33 -8.43 2.39
C TYR A 569 -15.70 -7.77 2.41
N PHE A 570 -16.62 -8.25 3.23
CA PHE A 570 -17.95 -7.65 3.43
C PHE A 570 -17.85 -6.56 4.49
N ASP A 571 -17.74 -5.31 4.05
CA ASP A 571 -17.50 -4.13 4.88
C ASP A 571 -18.46 -4.09 6.10
N ASP A 572 -19.77 -4.20 5.86
CA ASP A 572 -20.77 -4.09 6.94
C ASP A 572 -20.82 -5.35 7.84
N ALA A 573 -20.43 -6.53 7.33
CA ALA A 573 -20.36 -7.72 8.17
C ALA A 573 -19.21 -7.62 9.20
N VAL A 574 -18.11 -6.94 8.83
CA VAL A 574 -17.03 -6.60 9.78
C VAL A 574 -17.57 -5.67 10.86
N HIS A 575 -18.39 -4.69 10.47
CA HIS A 575 -19.00 -3.76 11.42
C HIS A 575 -19.95 -4.47 12.38
N GLU A 576 -20.78 -5.39 11.90
CA GLU A 576 -21.65 -6.22 12.74
C GLU A 576 -20.85 -7.03 13.77
N VAL A 577 -19.72 -7.62 13.38
CA VAL A 577 -18.83 -8.35 14.29
C VAL A 577 -18.28 -7.42 15.38
N LEU A 578 -17.85 -6.21 15.01
CA LEU A 578 -17.22 -5.24 15.92
C LEU A 578 -18.21 -4.34 16.68
N GLY A 579 -19.48 -4.30 16.26
CA GLY A 579 -20.52 -3.41 16.79
C GLY A 579 -20.50 -1.98 16.25
N LEU A 580 -19.74 -1.71 15.20
CA LEU A 580 -19.67 -0.39 14.55
C LEU A 580 -20.98 -0.10 13.79
N LYS A 581 -21.45 1.15 13.80
CA LYS A 581 -22.79 1.49 13.28
C LYS A 581 -22.83 2.56 12.20
N ASP A 582 -21.87 3.47 12.21
CA ASP A 582 -21.85 4.67 11.38
C ASP A 582 -20.55 4.75 10.56
N LEU A 583 -20.15 5.96 10.19
CA LEU A 583 -18.92 6.24 9.45
C LEU A 583 -17.75 6.65 10.36
N GLU A 584 -17.90 6.63 11.69
CA GLU A 584 -16.83 7.02 12.61
C GLU A 584 -15.60 6.13 12.42
N PHE A 585 -15.82 4.82 12.28
CA PHE A 585 -14.78 3.84 11.96
C PHE A 585 -15.17 2.94 10.79
N GLN A 586 -14.30 2.73 9.81
CA GLN A 586 -14.55 1.88 8.64
C GLN A 586 -13.47 0.82 8.43
N SER A 587 -13.85 -0.37 7.95
CA SER A 587 -12.90 -1.39 7.49
C SER A 587 -12.35 -1.07 6.10
N LEU A 588 -11.03 -0.99 5.97
CA LEU A 588 -10.36 -0.56 4.73
C LEU A 588 -9.56 -1.67 4.04
N TYR A 589 -8.98 -2.61 4.77
CA TYR A 589 -8.15 -3.68 4.20
C TYR A 589 -8.10 -4.90 5.11
N HIS A 590 -8.07 -6.11 4.55
CA HIS A 590 -7.89 -7.33 5.33
C HIS A 590 -6.54 -7.98 5.01
N PHE A 591 -6.05 -8.79 5.94
CA PHE A 591 -4.78 -9.51 5.79
C PHE A 591 -4.82 -10.86 6.49
N THR A 592 -3.99 -11.80 6.06
CA THR A 592 -3.80 -13.10 6.73
C THR A 592 -2.32 -13.47 6.74
N VAL A 593 -1.88 -14.09 7.83
CA VAL A 593 -0.48 -14.48 8.06
C VAL A 593 -0.44 -15.94 8.51
N GLY A 594 0.38 -16.76 7.86
CA GLY A 594 0.48 -18.18 8.13
C GLY A 594 1.47 -18.90 7.21
N ALA A 595 1.63 -20.21 7.40
CA ALA A 595 2.47 -21.01 6.53
C ALA A 595 1.80 -21.20 5.16
N PRO A 596 2.48 -20.89 4.05
CA PRO A 596 1.90 -21.00 2.72
C PRO A 596 1.82 -22.46 2.26
N VAL A 597 0.82 -22.77 1.44
CA VAL A 597 0.86 -23.97 0.61
C VAL A 597 1.78 -23.70 -0.58
N LEU A 598 2.89 -24.44 -0.69
CA LEU A 598 3.87 -24.27 -1.76
C LEU A 598 3.37 -24.90 -3.07
N ASP A 599 3.06 -24.07 -4.07
CA ASP A 599 2.79 -24.54 -5.44
C ASP A 599 4.10 -24.76 -6.20
N LYS A 600 4.53 -26.03 -6.29
CA LYS A 600 5.76 -26.45 -6.98
C LYS A 600 5.77 -26.18 -8.49
N ARG A 601 4.65 -25.76 -9.08
CA ARG A 601 4.56 -25.41 -10.52
C ARG A 601 5.00 -23.98 -10.79
N ILE A 602 5.09 -23.13 -9.77
CA ILE A 602 5.52 -21.74 -9.91
C ILE A 602 7.05 -21.72 -9.98
N MET A 603 7.60 -21.35 -11.14
CA MET A 603 9.04 -21.24 -11.35
C MET A 603 9.64 -20.08 -10.55
N SER A 604 10.78 -20.32 -9.90
CA SER A 604 11.55 -19.35 -9.12
C SER A 604 12.76 -18.83 -9.92
N LEU A 605 12.52 -18.33 -11.14
CA LEU A 605 13.56 -17.71 -11.95
C LEU A 605 13.83 -16.26 -11.50
N PRO A 606 15.06 -15.74 -11.66
CA PRO A 606 15.34 -14.33 -11.44
C PRO A 606 14.62 -13.46 -12.46
N ALA A 607 14.12 -12.31 -12.03
CA ALA A 607 13.38 -11.40 -12.90
C ALA A 607 14.24 -10.77 -14.02
N TYR A 608 15.54 -10.60 -13.77
CA TYR A 608 16.49 -9.98 -14.68
C TYR A 608 17.70 -10.90 -14.83
N PRO A 609 17.83 -11.65 -15.93
CA PRO A 609 19.02 -12.47 -16.18
C PRO A 609 20.24 -11.56 -16.34
N GLY A 610 21.29 -11.81 -15.55
CA GLY A 610 22.57 -11.11 -15.63
C GLY A 610 23.59 -11.89 -16.48
N PRO A 611 24.73 -11.28 -16.85
CA PRO A 611 25.81 -12.02 -17.51
C PRO A 611 26.27 -13.19 -16.61
N GLY A 612 26.05 -14.42 -17.08
CA GLY A 612 26.36 -15.66 -16.34
C GLY A 612 25.17 -16.37 -15.69
N ILE A 613 23.94 -15.88 -15.85
CA ILE A 613 22.71 -16.61 -15.52
C ILE A 613 21.96 -16.84 -16.83
N ASP A 614 22.11 -18.03 -17.41
CA ASP A 614 21.33 -18.44 -18.58
C ASP A 614 19.83 -18.45 -18.24
N ALA A 615 19.03 -17.94 -19.17
CA ALA A 615 17.58 -17.78 -19.07
C ALA A 615 16.81 -19.10 -19.00
#